data_AF-A0A519NNX3-F1
#
_entry.id   AF-A0A519NNX3-F1
#
_cell.length_a   1.000
_cell.length_b   1.000
_cell.length_c   1.000
_cell.angle_alpha   90.00
_cell.angle_beta   90.00
_cell.angle_gamma   90.00
#
_symmetry.space_group_name_H-M   'P 1'
#
loop_
_entity.id
_entity.type
_entity.pdbx_description
1 polymer ?
#
loop_
_entity_poly.entity_id
_entity_poly.type
_entity_poly.pdbx_seq_one_letter_code
_entity_poly.pdbx_strand_id
1 'polypeptide(L)'
;MFNLFSKNTPEKPQDVKAIREAFLVFIKQELQKMEGGEGKHIKGLQLFICCDTAECFMYESAVFAEEDSRFKNEVQRIADDFAIDLPENWTFEVLFAEELPEKAIKIENLNAALYIKTPEHVVVQKSGTAYLTILAGEAEQKVYVLKSEEGRLNIGRGKQAQDNDGFFRNNEIAFPDESSNECNKYISRQHAHIEWNNEAASFMLFADDGGVPPRNKVKIRSKADHNPVKLTFTELGFVLNEGDQIILGESAVMEFSYNQG
;
A
#
# COMPACT_ATOMS: atom_id res chain seq x y z
N MET A 1 -50.65 -24.79 8.89
CA MET A 1 -49.24 -25.22 8.77
C MET A 1 -48.50 -24.05 8.15
N PHE A 2 -47.86 -23.22 8.98
CA PHE A 2 -47.18 -22.00 8.57
C PHE A 2 -45.74 -22.34 8.18
N ASN A 3 -45.35 -22.10 6.93
CA ASN A 3 -43.95 -22.09 6.53
C ASN A 3 -43.37 -20.70 6.80
N LEU A 4 -42.88 -20.52 8.02
CA LEU A 4 -41.81 -19.57 8.33
C LEU A 4 -40.52 -20.18 7.79
N PHE A 5 -39.81 -19.48 6.89
CA PHE A 5 -38.34 -19.45 6.71
C PHE A 5 -38.00 -18.94 5.30
N SER A 6 -37.81 -17.62 5.18
CA SER A 6 -36.84 -17.04 4.26
C SER A 6 -36.12 -15.90 4.99
N LYS A 7 -35.14 -16.28 5.82
CA LYS A 7 -34.13 -15.35 6.32
C LYS A 7 -32.98 -15.36 5.32
N ASN A 8 -32.70 -14.19 4.75
CA ASN A 8 -31.39 -13.64 4.37
C ASN A 8 -31.51 -12.70 3.17
N THR A 9 -32.32 -11.64 3.33
CA THR A 9 -31.98 -10.35 2.73
C THR A 9 -31.89 -9.39 3.93
N PRO A 10 -30.74 -8.75 4.19
CA PRO A 10 -30.69 -7.74 5.24
C PRO A 10 -31.69 -6.64 4.88
N GLU A 11 -32.75 -6.47 5.68
CA GLU A 11 -33.71 -5.40 5.48
C GLU A 11 -33.00 -4.06 5.67
N LYS A 12 -33.22 -3.12 4.74
CA LYS A 12 -32.71 -1.75 4.87
C LYS A 12 -33.20 -1.14 6.19
N PRO A 13 -32.35 -0.42 6.93
CA PRO A 13 -32.77 0.32 8.12
C PRO A 13 -34.00 1.19 7.82
N GLN A 14 -35.08 1.02 8.59
CA GLN A 14 -36.38 1.65 8.30
C GLN A 14 -36.60 3.00 9.02
N ASP A 15 -35.70 3.41 9.92
CA ASP A 15 -35.83 4.65 10.69
C ASP A 15 -34.49 5.37 10.94
N VAL A 16 -34.58 6.64 11.34
CA VAL A 16 -33.44 7.54 11.59
C VAL A 16 -32.44 6.97 12.60
N LYS A 17 -32.93 6.28 13.64
CA LYS A 17 -32.07 5.71 14.68
C LYS A 17 -31.30 4.51 14.13
N ALA A 18 -31.98 3.64 13.38
CA ALA A 18 -31.38 2.49 12.74
C ALA A 18 -30.34 2.89 11.67
N ILE A 19 -30.61 3.92 10.86
CA ILE A 19 -29.66 4.46 9.87
C ILE A 19 -28.40 4.98 10.57
N ARG A 20 -28.57 5.80 11.61
CA ARG A 20 -27.44 6.34 12.38
C ARG A 20 -26.62 5.23 13.04
N GLU A 21 -27.29 4.26 13.67
CA GLU A 21 -26.61 3.12 14.29
C GLU A 21 -25.81 2.32 13.24
N ALA A 22 -26.38 2.08 12.06
CA ALA A 22 -25.69 1.42 10.97
C ALA A 22 -24.45 2.21 10.51
N PHE A 23 -24.53 3.54 10.39
CA PHE A 23 -23.35 4.37 10.08
C PHE A 23 -22.28 4.28 11.17
N LEU A 24 -22.66 4.41 12.43
CA LEU A 24 -21.71 4.37 13.55
C LEU A 24 -21.04 2.99 13.68
N VAL A 25 -21.80 1.90 13.54
CA VAL A 25 -21.27 0.53 13.55
C VAL A 25 -20.30 0.31 12.40
N PHE A 26 -20.65 0.78 11.20
CA PHE A 26 -19.79 0.66 10.03
C PHE A 26 -18.50 1.48 10.20
N ILE A 27 -18.60 2.75 10.57
CA ILE A 27 -17.43 3.62 10.80
C ILE A 27 -16.54 3.03 11.90
N LYS A 28 -17.14 2.50 12.98
CA LYS A 28 -16.40 1.76 14.01
C LYS A 28 -15.62 0.60 13.42
N GLN A 29 -16.26 -0.26 12.62
CA GLN A 29 -15.58 -1.42 12.03
C GLN A 29 -14.42 -1.01 11.12
N GLU A 30 -14.58 0.07 10.34
CA GLU A 30 -13.49 0.57 9.49
C GLU A 30 -12.35 1.20 10.31
N LEU A 31 -12.67 1.96 11.37
CA LEU A 31 -11.67 2.55 12.25
C LEU A 31 -10.92 1.48 13.06
N GLN A 32 -11.59 0.43 13.55
CA GLN A 32 -10.95 -0.67 14.28
C GLN A 32 -9.89 -1.42 13.46
N LYS A 33 -9.97 -1.41 12.13
CA LYS A 33 -8.91 -1.98 11.27
C LYS A 33 -7.59 -1.22 11.36
N MET A 34 -7.61 0.00 11.90
CA MET A 34 -6.46 0.92 12.03
C MET A 34 -5.90 0.95 13.46
N GLU A 35 -6.37 0.04 14.32
CA GLU A 35 -5.82 -0.22 15.65
C GLU A 35 -4.35 -0.67 15.51
N GLY A 36 -3.42 -0.03 16.23
CA GLY A 36 -1.97 -0.26 16.08
C GLY A 36 -1.14 0.97 15.70
N GLY A 37 -1.74 2.17 15.72
CA GLY A 37 -1.03 3.45 15.55
C GLY A 37 -1.18 4.10 14.18
N GLU A 38 -2.04 3.56 13.31
CA GLU A 38 -2.32 4.13 11.99
C GLU A 38 -3.34 5.28 12.04
N GLY A 39 -4.17 5.34 13.09
CA GLY A 39 -5.15 6.41 13.31
C GLY A 39 -4.57 7.82 13.21
N LYS A 40 -3.30 8.02 13.65
CA LYS A 40 -2.59 9.31 13.61
C LYS A 40 -2.32 9.85 12.21
N HIS A 41 -2.51 9.00 11.20
CA HIS A 41 -2.38 9.37 9.80
C HIS A 41 -3.73 9.71 9.16
N ILE A 42 -4.86 9.65 9.86
CA ILE A 42 -6.15 10.04 9.27
C ILE A 42 -6.29 11.56 9.28
N LYS A 43 -6.32 12.18 8.09
CA LYS A 43 -6.61 13.63 7.90
C LYS A 43 -8.10 13.92 7.91
N GLY A 44 -8.93 12.94 7.56
CA GLY A 44 -10.36 13.09 7.65
C GLY A 44 -11.15 11.89 7.17
N LEU A 45 -12.47 11.97 7.33
CA LEU A 45 -13.45 11.00 6.88
C LEU A 45 -14.49 11.73 6.03
N GLN A 46 -14.95 11.09 4.95
CA GLN A 46 -16.07 11.56 4.14
C GLN A 46 -17.12 10.46 4.06
N LEU A 47 -18.34 10.77 4.51
CA LEU A 47 -19.49 9.90 4.36
C LEU A 47 -20.31 10.37 3.17
N PHE A 48 -20.31 9.59 2.10
CA PHE A 48 -21.14 9.81 0.92
C PHE A 48 -22.48 9.12 1.11
N ILE A 49 -23.57 9.83 0.82
CA ILE A 49 -24.94 9.32 0.90
C ILE A 49 -25.61 9.57 -0.44
N CYS A 50 -26.08 8.51 -1.07
CA CYS A 50 -26.86 8.55 -2.30
C CYS A 50 -28.30 8.21 -1.93
N CYS A 51 -29.20 9.18 -1.94
CA CYS A 51 -30.59 8.94 -1.58
C CYS A 51 -31.53 9.76 -2.45
N ASP A 52 -32.71 9.19 -2.71
CA ASP A 52 -33.77 9.90 -3.41
C ASP A 52 -34.37 10.98 -2.51
N THR A 53 -35.00 12.00 -3.10
CA THR A 53 -35.60 13.14 -2.39
C THR A 53 -36.57 12.72 -1.28
N ALA A 54 -37.26 11.60 -1.45
CA ALA A 54 -38.21 11.08 -0.47
C ALA A 54 -37.56 10.53 0.82
N GLU A 55 -36.30 10.09 0.75
CA GLU A 55 -35.58 9.48 1.87
C GLU A 55 -34.51 10.40 2.48
N CYS A 56 -34.15 11.49 1.77
CA CYS A 56 -33.09 12.42 2.14
C CYS A 56 -33.21 12.94 3.58
N PHE A 57 -34.42 13.31 4.01
CA PHE A 57 -34.66 13.82 5.35
C PHE A 57 -34.27 12.83 6.47
N MET A 58 -34.40 11.52 6.22
CA MET A 58 -34.05 10.49 7.20
C MET A 58 -32.53 10.42 7.38
N TYR A 59 -31.80 10.50 6.28
CA TYR A 59 -30.33 10.52 6.29
C TYR A 59 -29.79 11.81 6.90
N GLU A 60 -30.34 12.97 6.53
CA GLU A 60 -30.00 14.27 7.11
C GLU A 60 -30.20 14.28 8.63
N SER A 61 -31.33 13.73 9.09
CA SER A 61 -31.60 13.59 10.52
C SER A 61 -30.66 12.61 11.22
N ALA A 62 -30.26 11.52 10.54
CA ALA A 62 -29.40 10.49 11.11
C ALA A 62 -27.96 10.99 11.35
N VAL A 63 -27.49 11.88 10.47
CA VAL A 63 -26.13 12.47 10.51
C VAL A 63 -26.10 13.87 11.10
N PHE A 64 -27.23 14.35 11.61
CA PHE A 64 -27.37 15.71 12.15
C PHE A 64 -26.89 16.80 11.18
N ALA A 65 -27.36 16.77 9.93
CA ALA A 65 -26.88 17.65 8.86
C ALA A 65 -27.00 19.16 9.17
N GLU A 66 -27.89 19.56 10.09
CA GLU A 66 -28.06 20.95 10.53
C GLU A 66 -27.19 21.32 11.75
N GLU A 67 -26.61 20.33 12.46
CA GLU A 67 -25.78 20.54 13.65
C GLU A 67 -24.34 20.15 13.37
N ASP A 68 -23.59 21.09 12.78
CA ASP A 68 -22.17 20.95 12.48
C ASP A 68 -21.42 20.37 13.68
N SER A 69 -20.70 19.26 13.44
CA SER A 69 -19.89 18.53 14.42
C SER A 69 -20.60 17.52 15.33
N ARG A 70 -21.94 17.47 15.42
CA ARG A 70 -22.59 16.53 16.35
C ARG A 70 -22.30 15.08 16.02
N PHE A 71 -22.48 14.70 14.75
CA PHE A 71 -22.16 13.35 14.29
C PHE A 71 -20.65 13.07 14.30
N LYS A 72 -19.83 14.06 13.93
CA LYS A 72 -18.36 13.99 14.06
C LYS A 72 -17.93 13.65 15.49
N ASN A 73 -18.56 14.25 16.50
CA ASN A 73 -18.24 14.00 17.91
C ASN A 73 -18.63 12.57 18.34
N GLU A 74 -19.69 11.99 17.77
CA GLU A 74 -20.01 10.58 17.99
C GLU A 74 -18.94 9.67 17.38
N VAL A 75 -18.42 10.00 16.19
CA VAL A 75 -17.30 9.29 15.56
C VAL A 75 -16.00 9.45 16.36
N GLN A 76 -15.72 10.64 16.90
CA GLN A 76 -14.57 10.86 17.79
C GLN A 76 -14.63 9.96 19.03
N ARG A 77 -15.80 9.88 19.69
CA ARG A 77 -15.96 9.00 20.86
C ARG A 77 -15.68 7.54 20.54
N ILE A 78 -16.08 7.07 19.36
CA ILE A 78 -15.74 5.73 18.89
C ILE A 78 -14.22 5.58 18.81
N ALA A 79 -13.52 6.52 18.18
CA ALA A 79 -12.06 6.46 18.09
C ALA A 79 -11.40 6.43 19.49
N ASP A 80 -11.88 7.28 20.41
CA ASP A 80 -11.40 7.33 21.79
C ASP A 80 -11.63 6.01 22.54
N ASP A 81 -12.83 5.43 22.42
CA ASP A 81 -13.22 4.16 23.07
C ASP A 81 -12.36 2.96 22.60
N PHE A 82 -11.81 3.03 21.38
CA PHE A 82 -10.95 2.00 20.79
C PHE A 82 -9.46 2.39 20.75
N ALA A 83 -9.05 3.45 21.46
CA ALA A 83 -7.66 3.92 21.50
C ALA A 83 -7.06 4.19 20.10
N ILE A 84 -7.86 4.75 19.20
CA ILE A 84 -7.47 5.13 17.85
C ILE A 84 -7.08 6.61 17.86
N ASP A 85 -5.78 6.88 17.70
CA ASP A 85 -5.20 8.22 17.79
C ASP A 85 -5.56 9.12 16.59
N LEU A 86 -6.80 9.63 16.49
CA LEU A 86 -7.13 10.62 15.46
C LEU A 86 -6.41 11.95 15.72
N PRO A 87 -5.80 12.60 14.70
CA PRO A 87 -5.17 13.92 14.85
C PRO A 87 -6.16 14.99 15.27
N GLU A 88 -5.81 15.92 16.16
CA GLU A 88 -6.72 16.97 16.64
C GLU A 88 -7.43 17.77 15.53
N ASN A 89 -6.78 17.92 14.37
CA ASN A 89 -7.27 18.68 13.22
C ASN A 89 -7.93 17.82 12.13
N TRP A 90 -8.30 16.57 12.42
CA TRP A 90 -9.00 15.73 11.47
C TRP A 90 -10.38 16.29 11.11
N THR A 91 -10.84 16.01 9.90
CA THR A 91 -12.12 16.53 9.36
C THR A 91 -13.14 15.41 9.16
N PHE A 92 -14.43 15.70 9.36
CA PHE A 92 -15.52 14.78 8.99
C PHE A 92 -16.50 15.55 8.10
N GLU A 93 -16.75 15.04 6.91
CA GLU A 93 -17.68 15.65 5.96
C GLU A 93 -18.78 14.65 5.59
N VAL A 94 -20.02 15.11 5.49
CA VAL A 94 -21.13 14.34 4.92
C VAL A 94 -21.46 14.95 3.57
N LEU A 95 -21.52 14.12 2.53
CA LEU A 95 -21.76 14.53 1.16
C LEU A 95 -22.96 13.77 0.61
N PHE A 96 -24.03 14.50 0.29
CA PHE A 96 -25.15 13.96 -0.46
C PHE A 96 -24.81 14.02 -1.95
N ALA A 97 -24.69 12.86 -2.59
CA ALA A 97 -24.20 12.72 -3.95
C ALA A 97 -25.20 11.96 -4.83
N GLU A 98 -25.18 12.23 -6.13
CA GLU A 98 -25.99 11.49 -7.11
C GLU A 98 -25.46 10.06 -7.32
N GLU A 99 -24.16 9.86 -7.15
CA GLU A 99 -23.50 8.56 -7.28
C GLU A 99 -22.42 8.38 -6.18
N LEU A 100 -22.24 7.13 -5.74
CA LEU A 100 -21.20 6.78 -4.77
C LEU A 100 -19.83 6.64 -5.45
N PRO A 101 -18.75 7.25 -4.93
CA PRO A 101 -17.43 7.13 -5.51
C PRO A 101 -16.93 5.68 -5.56
N GLU A 102 -16.27 5.28 -6.66
CA GLU A 102 -15.72 3.92 -6.82
C GLU A 102 -14.68 3.56 -5.74
N LYS A 103 -13.91 4.56 -5.28
CA LYS A 103 -12.83 4.38 -4.30
C LYS A 103 -13.31 4.45 -2.84
N ALA A 104 -14.60 4.67 -2.59
CA ALA A 104 -15.16 4.69 -1.25
C ALA A 104 -15.65 3.30 -0.83
N ILE A 105 -15.56 3.01 0.47
CA ILE A 105 -15.95 1.72 1.06
C ILE A 105 -17.47 1.71 1.21
N LYS A 106 -18.16 0.86 0.44
CA LYS A 106 -19.62 0.79 0.41
C LYS A 106 -20.18 0.16 1.68
N ILE A 107 -21.32 0.67 2.14
CA ILE A 107 -22.08 0.12 3.26
C ILE A 107 -23.10 -0.87 2.71
N GLU A 108 -23.02 -2.16 3.05
CA GLU A 108 -23.81 -3.21 2.37
C GLU A 108 -25.34 -2.99 2.41
N ASN A 109 -25.86 -2.32 3.44
CA ASN A 109 -27.29 -2.18 3.70
C ASN A 109 -27.82 -0.74 3.57
N LEU A 110 -26.98 0.20 3.15
CA LEU A 110 -27.32 1.60 2.96
C LEU A 110 -26.76 2.07 1.63
N ASN A 111 -27.45 2.99 0.96
CA ASN A 111 -26.90 3.59 -0.26
C ASN A 111 -25.91 4.71 0.12
N ALA A 112 -24.81 4.30 0.73
CA ALA A 112 -23.81 5.17 1.31
C ALA A 112 -22.42 4.51 1.25
N ALA A 113 -21.38 5.33 1.32
CA ALA A 113 -20.00 4.88 1.32
C ALA A 113 -19.11 5.78 2.18
N LEU A 114 -18.08 5.21 2.80
CA LEU A 114 -17.09 5.94 3.59
C LEU A 114 -15.78 6.04 2.83
N TYR A 115 -15.19 7.23 2.80
CA TYR A 115 -13.83 7.44 2.32
C TYR A 115 -12.97 7.97 3.47
N ILE A 116 -11.81 7.36 3.68
CA ILE A 116 -10.86 7.73 4.73
C ILE A 116 -9.72 8.50 4.05
N LYS A 117 -9.66 9.81 4.31
CA LYS A 117 -8.56 10.68 3.86
C LYS A 117 -7.36 10.42 4.76
N THR A 118 -6.40 9.64 4.31
CA THR A 118 -5.04 9.64 4.83
C THR A 118 -4.16 10.54 3.94
N PRO A 119 -2.97 11.03 4.36
CA PRO A 119 -1.93 11.43 3.41
C PRO A 119 -1.78 10.27 2.43
N GLU A 120 -1.39 10.54 1.17
CA GLU A 120 -1.35 9.55 0.07
C GLU A 120 -0.52 8.26 0.34
N HIS A 121 0.00 8.07 1.54
CA HIS A 121 0.70 6.90 2.03
C HIS A 121 0.21 6.57 3.45
N VAL A 122 -0.71 5.59 3.60
CA VAL A 122 -0.87 4.63 4.74
C VAL A 122 -2.29 4.01 4.68
N VAL A 123 -2.42 2.84 4.05
CA VAL A 123 -2.80 1.50 4.59
C VAL A 123 -4.26 1.12 4.30
N VAL A 124 -4.48 0.73 3.05
CA VAL A 124 -5.24 -0.48 2.70
C VAL A 124 -4.16 -1.46 2.25
N GLN A 125 -4.24 -2.75 2.58
CA GLN A 125 -3.28 -3.76 2.09
C GLN A 125 -3.00 -3.55 0.60
N LYS A 126 -1.91 -2.85 0.29
CA LYS A 126 -1.50 -2.61 -1.08
C LYS A 126 -0.86 -3.91 -1.50
N SER A 127 -1.61 -4.75 -2.20
CA SER A 127 -0.94 -5.69 -3.09
C SER A 127 -0.33 -4.87 -4.22
N GLY A 128 0.98 -4.68 -4.18
CA GLY A 128 1.72 -3.98 -5.22
C GLY A 128 2.19 -4.99 -6.26
N THR A 129 1.82 -4.79 -7.53
CA THR A 129 2.55 -5.41 -8.65
C THR A 129 3.49 -4.36 -9.21
N ALA A 130 4.75 -4.72 -9.38
CA ALA A 130 5.75 -3.89 -10.04
C ALA A 130 6.56 -4.72 -11.03
N TYR A 131 7.39 -4.04 -11.79
CA TYR A 131 8.17 -4.59 -12.88
C TYR A 131 9.59 -4.07 -12.78
N LEU A 132 10.56 -4.96 -12.94
CA LEU A 132 11.96 -4.62 -13.14
C LEU A 132 12.35 -4.95 -14.56
N THR A 133 12.76 -3.95 -15.32
CA THR A 133 13.24 -4.12 -16.69
C THR A 133 14.75 -3.97 -16.73
N ILE A 134 15.45 -4.96 -17.31
CA ILE A 134 16.90 -4.89 -17.52
C ILE A 134 17.17 -3.93 -18.70
N LEU A 135 17.87 -2.83 -18.40
CA LEU A 135 18.29 -1.84 -19.40
C LEU A 135 19.72 -2.07 -19.88
N ALA A 136 20.61 -2.51 -18.98
CA ALA A 136 22.00 -2.83 -19.28
C ALA A 136 22.48 -4.02 -18.45
N GLY A 137 23.29 -4.90 -19.07
CA GLY A 137 23.63 -6.21 -18.55
C GLY A 137 22.75 -7.32 -19.14
N GLU A 138 23.00 -8.55 -18.72
CA GLU A 138 22.27 -9.73 -19.18
C GLU A 138 21.79 -10.53 -17.97
N ALA A 139 20.48 -10.55 -17.72
CA ALA A 139 19.87 -11.40 -16.70
C ALA A 139 19.12 -12.57 -17.36
N GLU A 140 18.68 -13.54 -16.57
CA GLU A 140 17.87 -14.67 -17.06
C GLU A 140 16.58 -14.23 -17.78
N GLN A 141 16.01 -13.09 -17.37
CA GLN A 141 14.82 -12.49 -17.97
C GLN A 141 15.05 -11.01 -18.24
N LYS A 142 14.41 -10.49 -19.28
CA LYS A 142 14.46 -9.05 -19.58
C LYS A 142 13.55 -8.23 -18.66
N VAL A 143 12.43 -8.80 -18.22
CA VAL A 143 11.47 -8.16 -17.32
C VAL A 143 11.08 -9.15 -16.23
N TYR A 144 11.12 -8.71 -14.99
CA TYR A 144 10.68 -9.49 -13.82
C TYR A 144 9.44 -8.83 -13.23
N VAL A 145 8.41 -9.63 -12.95
CA VAL A 145 7.24 -9.17 -12.20
C VAL A 145 7.53 -9.36 -10.72
N LEU A 146 7.35 -8.31 -9.93
CA LEU A 146 7.44 -8.36 -8.49
C LEU A 146 6.04 -8.26 -7.92
N LYS A 147 5.73 -9.13 -6.96
CA LYS A 147 4.50 -9.01 -6.21
C LYS A 147 4.76 -8.86 -4.73
N SER A 148 3.95 -8.05 -4.08
CA SER A 148 4.02 -7.79 -2.64
C SER A 148 4.03 -9.05 -1.76
N GLU A 149 3.42 -10.13 -2.22
CA GLU A 149 3.30 -11.42 -1.52
C GLU A 149 4.52 -12.35 -1.70
N GLU A 150 5.44 -12.04 -2.64
CA GLU A 150 6.57 -12.90 -2.98
C GLU A 150 7.74 -12.78 -1.98
N GLY A 151 7.64 -11.88 -1.01
CA GLY A 151 8.64 -11.68 0.03
C GLY A 151 9.95 -11.11 -0.50
N ARG A 152 11.08 -11.67 -0.05
CA ARG A 152 12.42 -11.21 -0.43
C ARG A 152 12.85 -11.81 -1.77
N LEU A 153 13.18 -10.95 -2.72
CA LEU A 153 13.69 -11.28 -4.05
C LEU A 153 15.17 -10.89 -4.16
N ASN A 154 16.03 -11.89 -4.21
CA ASN A 154 17.47 -11.73 -4.23
C ASN A 154 17.99 -11.44 -5.63
N ILE A 155 18.96 -10.51 -5.69
CA ILE A 155 19.61 -10.04 -6.91
C ILE A 155 21.10 -10.34 -6.81
N GLY A 156 21.66 -10.94 -7.85
CA GLY A 156 23.09 -11.21 -7.89
C GLY A 156 23.54 -11.98 -9.13
N ARG A 157 24.85 -12.18 -9.20
CA ARG A 157 25.47 -13.00 -10.24
C ARG A 157 25.40 -14.49 -9.89
N GLY A 158 24.97 -15.31 -10.84
CA GLY A 158 24.71 -16.74 -10.67
C GLY A 158 23.34 -17.00 -10.03
N LYS A 159 22.65 -18.05 -10.51
CA LYS A 159 21.33 -18.45 -9.98
C LYS A 159 21.40 -18.97 -8.55
N GLN A 160 22.49 -19.66 -8.22
CA GLN A 160 22.81 -20.13 -6.89
C GLN A 160 24.15 -19.54 -6.46
N ALA A 161 24.13 -18.79 -5.37
CA ALA A 161 25.30 -18.22 -4.73
C ALA A 161 25.55 -18.96 -3.42
N GLN A 162 26.81 -19.32 -3.15
CA GLN A 162 27.22 -19.77 -1.82
C GLN A 162 27.65 -18.56 -1.00
N ASP A 163 27.18 -18.45 0.24
CA ASP A 163 27.61 -17.42 1.18
C ASP A 163 28.92 -17.79 1.90
N ASN A 164 29.39 -16.88 2.76
CA ASN A 164 30.66 -17.06 3.48
C ASN A 164 30.58 -18.18 4.54
N ASP A 165 29.38 -18.50 5.01
CA ASP A 165 29.12 -19.54 5.99
C ASP A 165 28.87 -20.91 5.33
N GLY A 166 28.91 -20.96 3.99
CA GLY A 166 28.78 -22.15 3.18
C GLY A 166 27.33 -22.50 2.80
N PHE A 167 26.34 -21.70 3.19
CA PHE A 167 24.94 -21.90 2.79
C PHE A 167 24.71 -21.41 1.37
N PHE A 168 23.71 -22.01 0.73
CA PHE A 168 23.29 -21.63 -0.61
C PHE A 168 22.12 -20.66 -0.54
N ARG A 169 22.24 -19.58 -1.30
CA ARG A 169 21.21 -18.59 -1.60
C ARG A 169 20.82 -18.69 -3.06
N ASN A 170 19.52 -18.65 -3.35
CA ASN A 170 19.02 -18.48 -4.70
C ASN A 170 18.89 -16.98 -5.02
N ASN A 171 19.26 -16.60 -6.24
CA ASN A 171 18.96 -15.27 -6.78
C ASN A 171 17.73 -15.39 -7.69
N GLU A 172 16.60 -14.83 -7.27
CA GLU A 172 15.39 -14.75 -8.09
C GLU A 172 15.64 -13.93 -9.36
N ILE A 173 16.42 -12.85 -9.23
CA ILE A 173 16.90 -12.00 -10.33
C ILE A 173 18.39 -12.30 -10.52
N ALA A 174 18.68 -13.29 -11.35
CA ALA A 174 20.04 -13.76 -11.58
C ALA A 174 20.65 -13.20 -12.87
N PHE A 175 21.88 -12.71 -12.75
CA PHE A 175 22.76 -12.39 -13.86
C PHE A 175 23.67 -13.61 -14.10
N PRO A 176 23.57 -14.34 -15.23
CA PRO A 176 24.30 -15.59 -15.42
C PRO A 176 25.82 -15.44 -15.29
N ASP A 177 26.49 -16.44 -14.70
CA ASP A 177 27.94 -16.45 -14.51
C ASP A 177 28.69 -16.54 -15.85
N GLU A 178 28.11 -17.25 -16.81
CA GLU A 178 28.61 -17.51 -18.15
C GLU A 178 28.28 -16.40 -19.17
N SER A 179 27.61 -15.33 -18.75
CA SER A 179 27.32 -14.20 -19.64
C SER A 179 28.62 -13.57 -20.15
N SER A 180 28.63 -13.28 -21.45
CA SER A 180 29.73 -12.53 -22.10
C SER A 180 29.59 -11.02 -21.93
N ASN A 181 28.51 -10.54 -21.30
CA ASN A 181 28.28 -9.12 -21.07
C ASN A 181 29.20 -8.59 -19.98
N GLU A 182 30.06 -7.65 -20.33
CA GLU A 182 31.02 -7.02 -19.41
C GLU A 182 30.35 -6.40 -18.17
N CYS A 183 29.09 -5.95 -18.27
CA CYS A 183 28.38 -5.35 -17.15
C CYS A 183 28.18 -6.34 -15.99
N ASN A 184 28.00 -7.62 -16.30
CA ASN A 184 27.74 -8.66 -15.31
C ASN A 184 28.96 -8.91 -14.40
N LYS A 185 30.18 -8.65 -14.87
CA LYS A 185 31.43 -8.93 -14.12
C LYS A 185 31.52 -8.16 -12.80
N TYR A 186 30.88 -6.99 -12.75
CA TYR A 186 30.85 -6.11 -11.58
C TYR A 186 29.69 -6.40 -10.63
N ILE A 187 28.86 -7.40 -10.95
CA ILE A 187 27.78 -7.84 -10.08
C ILE A 187 28.31 -8.92 -9.14
N SER A 188 28.09 -8.70 -7.86
CA SER A 188 28.45 -9.64 -6.81
C SER A 188 27.45 -10.80 -6.78
N ARG A 189 27.86 -11.96 -6.28
CA ARG A 189 26.95 -13.12 -6.15
C ARG A 189 25.78 -12.84 -5.20
N GLN A 190 26.03 -12.02 -4.19
CA GLN A 190 25.05 -11.50 -3.23
C GLN A 190 25.13 -9.97 -3.29
N HIS A 191 24.36 -9.36 -4.19
CA HIS A 191 24.55 -7.94 -4.49
C HIS A 191 23.47 -7.08 -3.85
N ALA A 192 22.21 -7.45 -4.01
CA ALA A 192 21.09 -6.71 -3.48
C ALA A 192 19.90 -7.64 -3.28
N HIS A 193 18.86 -7.13 -2.64
CA HIS A 193 17.55 -7.75 -2.67
C HIS A 193 16.46 -6.67 -2.66
N ILE A 194 15.28 -7.06 -3.13
CA ILE A 194 14.07 -6.24 -3.05
C ILE A 194 13.05 -6.99 -2.21
N GLU A 195 12.36 -6.27 -1.35
CA GLU A 195 11.24 -6.80 -0.60
C GLU A 195 10.12 -5.75 -0.50
N TRP A 196 8.91 -6.25 -0.29
CA TRP A 196 7.78 -5.39 -0.01
C TRP A 196 7.80 -4.95 1.45
N ASN A 197 7.75 -3.64 1.68
CA ASN A 197 7.59 -3.09 3.01
C ASN A 197 6.13 -2.71 3.24
N ASN A 198 5.49 -3.36 4.20
CA ASN A 198 4.08 -3.13 4.53
C ASN A 198 3.84 -1.72 5.12
N GLU A 199 4.79 -1.19 5.89
CA GLU A 199 4.66 0.14 6.52
C GLU A 199 4.72 1.27 5.49
N ALA A 200 5.68 1.20 4.56
CA ALA A 200 5.85 2.13 3.45
C ALA A 200 4.92 1.84 2.27
N ALA A 201 4.24 0.69 2.29
CA ALA A 201 3.40 0.16 1.22
C ALA A 201 4.05 0.31 -0.16
N SER A 202 5.33 -0.08 -0.23
CA SER A 202 6.22 0.14 -1.38
C SER A 202 7.26 -0.98 -1.48
N PHE A 203 7.83 -1.17 -2.67
CA PHE A 203 9.00 -2.04 -2.84
C PHE A 203 10.25 -1.30 -2.36
N MET A 204 11.02 -1.96 -1.50
CA MET A 204 12.27 -1.43 -0.96
C MET A 204 13.46 -2.22 -1.50
N LEU A 205 14.48 -1.50 -1.95
CA LEU A 205 15.75 -2.05 -2.38
C LEU A 205 16.77 -1.97 -1.25
N PHE A 206 17.45 -3.08 -1.00
CA PHE A 206 18.53 -3.18 -0.03
C PHE A 206 19.81 -3.62 -0.73
N ALA A 207 20.95 -3.08 -0.29
CA ALA A 207 22.23 -3.63 -0.67
C ALA A 207 22.58 -4.81 0.24
N ASP A 208 23.14 -5.88 -0.32
CA ASP A 208 23.71 -6.97 0.47
C ASP A 208 25.23 -6.75 0.66
N ASP A 209 25.90 -7.65 1.38
CA ASP A 209 27.34 -7.61 1.65
C ASP A 209 28.23 -7.41 0.41
N GLY A 210 27.79 -7.89 -0.76
CA GLY A 210 28.50 -7.70 -2.02
C GLY A 210 28.15 -6.40 -2.75
N GLY A 211 27.10 -5.69 -2.33
CA GLY A 211 26.57 -4.46 -2.92
C GLY A 211 26.92 -3.18 -2.17
N VAL A 212 27.60 -3.27 -1.01
CA VAL A 212 28.07 -2.12 -0.23
C VAL A 212 29.58 -1.87 -0.40
N PRO A 213 30.08 -0.63 -0.20
CA PRO A 213 31.50 -0.34 -0.17
C PRO A 213 32.29 -1.19 0.85
N PRO A 214 33.57 -1.54 0.59
CA PRO A 214 34.42 -1.11 -0.53
C PRO A 214 34.24 -1.97 -1.80
N ARG A 215 33.32 -2.93 -1.81
CA ARG A 215 33.05 -3.81 -2.95
C ARG A 215 32.26 -3.07 -4.04
N ASN A 216 31.56 -3.83 -4.87
CA ASN A 216 30.70 -3.32 -5.93
C ASN A 216 29.49 -2.62 -5.30
N LYS A 217 29.12 -1.42 -5.77
CA LYS A 217 28.14 -0.56 -5.11
C LYS A 217 26.77 -0.66 -5.76
N VAL A 218 25.71 -0.68 -4.96
CA VAL A 218 24.34 -0.39 -5.41
C VAL A 218 24.13 1.12 -5.43
N LYS A 219 23.65 1.64 -6.56
CA LYS A 219 23.28 3.05 -6.70
C LYS A 219 21.89 3.17 -7.28
N ILE A 220 21.15 4.18 -6.86
CA ILE A 220 19.82 4.48 -7.37
C ILE A 220 19.87 5.89 -7.96
N ARG A 221 19.38 6.05 -9.18
CA ARG A 221 19.16 7.35 -9.79
C ARG A 221 17.67 7.52 -10.05
N SER A 222 17.08 8.52 -9.42
CA SER A 222 15.66 8.80 -9.59
C SER A 222 15.38 9.54 -10.88
N LYS A 223 14.17 9.39 -11.41
CA LYS A 223 13.73 10.12 -12.60
C LYS A 223 13.71 11.64 -12.38
N ALA A 224 13.35 12.07 -11.17
CA ALA A 224 13.25 13.48 -10.79
C ALA A 224 14.61 14.11 -10.42
N ASP A 225 15.56 13.31 -9.90
CA ASP A 225 16.88 13.76 -9.47
C ASP A 225 17.98 12.89 -10.07
N HIS A 226 18.84 13.51 -10.87
CA HIS A 226 19.90 12.83 -11.58
C HIS A 226 21.10 12.50 -10.69
N ASN A 227 21.14 12.97 -9.44
CA ASN A 227 22.19 12.64 -8.49
C ASN A 227 21.98 11.23 -7.93
N PRO A 228 22.93 10.29 -8.14
CA PRO A 228 22.76 8.93 -7.68
C PRO A 228 22.94 8.81 -6.16
N VAL A 229 21.94 8.24 -5.50
CA VAL A 229 22.01 7.79 -4.10
C VAL A 229 22.78 6.47 -4.05
N LYS A 230 23.71 6.33 -3.11
CA LYS A 230 24.50 5.10 -2.92
C LYS A 230 24.04 4.40 -1.66
N LEU A 231 23.76 3.11 -1.75
CA LEU A 231 23.50 2.31 -0.56
C LEU A 231 24.83 1.92 0.09
N THR A 232 25.01 2.32 1.34
CA THR A 232 26.27 2.11 2.09
C THR A 232 26.12 1.14 3.26
N PHE A 233 24.89 0.84 3.66
CA PHE A 233 24.54 -0.03 4.80
C PHE A 233 23.55 -1.08 4.31
N THR A 234 23.67 -2.31 4.82
CA THR A 234 22.80 -3.42 4.41
C THR A 234 21.44 -3.37 5.10
N GLU A 235 21.36 -2.65 6.22
CA GLU A 235 20.16 -2.51 7.06
C GLU A 235 19.25 -1.35 6.61
N LEU A 236 19.74 -0.45 5.74
CA LEU A 236 18.99 0.71 5.26
C LEU A 236 18.50 0.47 3.84
N GLY A 237 17.21 0.16 3.73
CA GLY A 237 16.53 0.03 2.45
C GLY A 237 16.15 1.38 1.85
N PHE A 238 16.02 1.40 0.53
CA PHE A 238 15.62 2.56 -0.27
C PHE A 238 14.26 2.29 -0.92
N VAL A 239 13.32 3.21 -0.74
CA VAL A 239 11.98 3.11 -1.36
C VAL A 239 12.08 3.35 -2.86
N LEU A 240 11.69 2.36 -3.66
CA LEU A 240 11.70 2.48 -5.12
C LEU A 240 10.46 3.21 -5.62
N ASN A 241 10.67 4.19 -6.50
CA ASN A 241 9.63 4.97 -7.16
C ASN A 241 9.59 4.69 -8.65
N GLU A 242 8.46 5.03 -9.27
CA GLU A 242 8.25 4.90 -10.72
C GLU A 242 9.40 5.51 -11.54
N GLY A 243 10.05 4.68 -12.36
CA GLY A 243 11.13 5.08 -13.26
C GLY A 243 12.50 5.23 -12.57
N ASP A 244 12.64 4.80 -11.30
CA ASP A 244 13.95 4.75 -10.66
C ASP A 244 14.86 3.73 -11.36
N GLN A 245 16.11 4.13 -11.56
CA GLN A 245 17.13 3.28 -12.15
C GLN A 245 18.09 2.75 -11.10
N ILE A 246 18.16 1.43 -11.01
CA ILE A 246 19.02 0.68 -10.10
C ILE A 246 20.28 0.29 -10.86
N ILE A 247 21.42 0.73 -10.36
CA ILE A 247 22.74 0.44 -10.91
C ILE A 247 23.43 -0.55 -9.98
N LEU A 248 23.78 -1.72 -10.51
CA LEU A 248 24.50 -2.77 -9.80
C LEU A 248 25.98 -2.72 -10.20
N GLY A 249 26.86 -2.56 -9.22
CA GLY A 249 28.30 -2.41 -9.43
C GLY A 249 28.64 -1.13 -10.20
N GLU A 250 29.11 -1.29 -11.43
CA GLU A 250 29.57 -0.17 -12.26
C GLU A 250 28.64 0.17 -13.42
N SER A 251 27.99 -0.84 -14.02
CA SER A 251 27.44 -0.68 -15.37
C SER A 251 26.15 -1.47 -15.66
N ALA A 252 25.76 -2.43 -14.82
CA ALA A 252 24.47 -3.10 -14.99
C ALA A 252 23.35 -2.19 -14.47
N VAL A 253 22.28 -2.04 -15.26
CA VAL A 253 21.19 -1.11 -14.98
C VAL A 253 19.85 -1.80 -15.15
N MET A 254 18.98 -1.61 -14.16
CA MET A 254 17.58 -2.02 -14.19
C MET A 254 16.70 -0.80 -13.92
N GLU A 255 15.50 -0.80 -14.47
CA GLU A 255 14.49 0.22 -14.21
C GLU A 255 13.30 -0.39 -13.49
N PHE A 256 12.84 0.30 -12.46
CA PHE A 256 11.67 -0.08 -11.69
C PHE A 256 10.43 0.69 -12.16
N SER A 257 9.30 0.00 -12.31
CA SER A 257 8.02 0.59 -12.66
C SER A 257 6.85 -0.15 -11.99
N TYR A 258 5.82 0.57 -11.59
CA TYR A 258 4.51 0.03 -11.18
C TYR A 258 3.59 -0.23 -12.37
N ASN A 259 3.93 0.29 -13.56
CA ASN A 259 3.17 0.07 -14.77
C ASN A 259 3.84 -1.01 -15.62
N GLN A 260 3.02 -1.82 -16.29
CA GLN A 260 3.56 -2.73 -17.29
C GLN A 260 4.03 -1.89 -18.48
N GLY A 261 5.35 -1.84 -18.69
CA GLY A 261 5.98 -1.17 -19.83
C GLY A 261 5.73 -1.87 -21.16
#